data_AF-C9E6Q7-F1
#
_entry.id   AF-C9E6Q7-F1
#
_cell.length_a   1.000
_cell.length_b   1.000
_cell.length_c   1.000
_cell.angle_alpha   90.00
_cell.angle_beta   90.00
_cell.angle_gamma   90.00
#
_symmetry.space_group_name_H-M   'P 1'
#
loop_
_entity.id
_entity.type
_entity.pdbx_description
1 polymer ?
#
loop_
_entity_poly.entity_id
_entity_poly.type
_entity_poly.pdbx_seq_one_letter_code
_entity_poly.pdbx_strand_id
1 'polypeptide(L)'
;FLIKKCGNDSGDGETIFSEKLKNAEKKCNENESTDTKINKSETSSDCSEPIYIRGCQSKTYDGFISPGKGGEKQWICKDTIIHGDTNGACIPPRTQNLCVGNLWDKSYGGRSNIKNDTKESLKNKLKNAIHKETELLYEYHDTGTAIISRNPMKEGGEDGKGKQKEGGEEANNNSNGLPKGFCHAVQRSFIDYKNMILGTSVNIYEYIGKLQEDIKKIIEKGTPQQNGKTVGSGEDKVNDWWKGIEREMWDAVRCAITKINKKNNKGTFSIDECGVSPPTGNDEDQFVSWFKEWGEQFCIERLRYEQNIREACTINGKNEKKCINSKSGQGDKIQGACKRKCEEYKKYISEKKQEWDKQKTKYENKYVGKSASDLLKENYPECISANFDFIFNDNIEYKTYYPY
;
A
#
# COMPACT_ATOMS: atom_id res chain seq x y z
N PHE A 1 24.16 6.06 14.78
CA PHE A 1 22.87 5.36 14.54
C PHE A 1 22.32 4.75 15.83
N LEU A 2 23.02 3.79 16.45
CA LEU A 2 22.56 3.15 17.70
C LEU A 2 22.35 4.13 18.85
N ILE A 3 23.29 5.07 19.07
CA ILE A 3 23.16 6.12 20.09
C ILE A 3 21.88 6.96 19.92
N LYS A 4 21.47 7.25 18.69
CA LYS A 4 20.24 8.02 18.41
C LYS A 4 18.97 7.22 18.70
N LYS A 5 19.02 5.88 18.67
CA LYS A 5 17.86 5.01 18.89
C LYS A 5 17.79 4.42 20.30
N CYS A 6 18.93 4.25 20.94
CA CYS A 6 19.06 3.53 22.21
C CYS A 6 19.66 4.40 23.32
N GLY A 7 19.98 5.67 23.04
CA GLY A 7 20.64 6.54 23.99
C GLY A 7 22.15 6.32 24.08
N ASN A 8 22.85 7.18 24.81
CA ASN A 8 24.27 6.96 25.12
C ASN A 8 24.46 5.89 26.20
N ASP A 9 23.43 5.66 27.01
CA ASP A 9 23.40 4.67 28.08
C ASP A 9 21.99 4.09 28.26
N SER A 10 21.85 3.18 29.23
CA SER A 10 20.58 2.52 29.52
C SER A 10 19.47 3.48 29.98
N GLY A 11 19.82 4.59 30.65
CA GLY A 11 18.85 5.57 31.13
C GLY A 11 18.30 6.42 29.98
N ASP A 12 19.15 6.85 29.07
CA ASP A 12 18.73 7.49 27.82
C ASP A 12 17.83 6.53 27.00
N GLY A 13 18.20 5.25 26.92
CA GLY A 13 17.44 4.23 26.21
C GLY A 13 16.03 4.00 26.80
N GLU A 14 15.93 3.95 28.12
CA GLU A 14 14.66 3.80 28.83
C GLU A 14 13.76 5.03 28.66
N THR A 15 14.37 6.22 28.60
CA THR A 15 13.66 7.47 28.31
C THR A 15 13.08 7.47 26.89
N ILE A 16 13.90 7.13 25.89
CA ILE A 16 13.48 7.05 24.48
C ILE A 16 12.37 6.00 24.30
N PHE A 17 12.50 4.84 24.95
CA PHE A 17 11.49 3.80 24.92
C PHE A 17 10.17 4.26 25.55
N SER A 18 10.24 4.89 26.73
CA SER A 18 9.08 5.41 27.45
C SER A 18 8.35 6.50 26.67
N GLU A 19 9.10 7.37 25.99
CA GLU A 19 8.55 8.42 25.14
C GLU A 19 7.86 7.84 23.90
N LYS A 20 8.43 6.79 23.28
CA LYS A 20 7.78 6.04 22.20
C LYS A 20 6.50 5.35 22.67
N LEU A 21 6.51 4.75 23.87
CA LEU A 21 5.34 4.10 24.45
C LEU A 21 4.22 5.11 24.70
N LYS A 22 4.54 6.26 25.32
CA LYS A 22 3.58 7.37 25.53
C LYS A 22 3.01 7.89 24.22
N ASN A 23 3.82 8.00 23.16
CA ASN A 23 3.33 8.43 21.85
C ASN A 23 2.40 7.38 21.20
N ALA A 24 2.66 6.09 21.41
CA ALA A 24 1.76 5.01 21.00
C ALA A 24 0.44 5.07 21.78
N GLU A 25 0.48 5.22 23.11
CA GLU A 25 -0.70 5.36 23.96
C GLU A 25 -1.52 6.59 23.60
N LYS A 26 -0.87 7.73 23.35
CA LYS A 26 -1.55 8.96 22.91
C LYS A 26 -2.29 8.75 21.59
N LYS A 27 -1.68 8.06 20.62
CA LYS A 27 -2.37 7.69 19.36
C LYS A 27 -3.55 6.75 19.60
N CYS A 28 -3.42 5.77 20.48
CA CYS A 28 -4.52 4.89 20.86
C CYS A 28 -5.68 5.69 21.49
N ASN A 29 -5.38 6.62 22.39
CA ASN A 29 -6.39 7.44 23.08
C ASN A 29 -7.03 8.49 22.15
N GLU A 30 -6.28 9.05 21.21
CA GLU A 30 -6.82 9.91 20.15
C GLU A 30 -7.79 9.13 19.25
N ASN A 31 -7.54 7.83 19.01
CA ASN A 31 -8.45 6.94 18.29
C ASN A 31 -9.70 6.54 19.13
N GLU A 32 -9.58 6.38 20.45
CA GLU A 32 -10.74 6.12 21.32
C GLU A 32 -11.61 7.38 21.55
N SER A 33 -11.00 8.57 21.62
CA SER A 33 -11.70 9.82 21.91
C SER A 33 -12.67 10.25 20.80
N THR A 34 -12.45 9.84 19.55
CA THR A 34 -13.36 10.10 18.43
C THR A 34 -14.57 9.16 18.40
N ASP A 35 -14.54 8.08 19.18
CA ASP A 35 -15.57 7.01 19.19
C ASP A 35 -16.80 7.33 20.08
N THR A 36 -16.71 8.35 20.96
CA THR A 36 -17.71 8.59 22.02
C THR A 36 -19.00 9.32 21.59
N LYS A 37 -19.10 9.78 20.34
CA LYS A 37 -20.32 10.42 19.79
C LYS A 37 -20.94 9.64 18.62
N ILE A 38 -20.82 8.32 18.65
CA ILE A 38 -21.29 7.49 17.54
C ILE A 38 -22.50 6.68 18.00
N ASN A 39 -23.66 7.00 17.43
CA ASN A 39 -24.85 6.16 17.57
C ASN A 39 -24.48 4.73 17.13
N LYS A 40 -24.68 3.76 18.02
CA LYS A 40 -24.68 2.33 17.66
C LYS A 40 -25.84 2.13 16.69
N SER A 41 -25.61 2.28 15.38
CA SER A 41 -26.59 1.82 14.41
C SER A 41 -26.62 0.31 14.46
N GLU A 42 -27.83 -0.21 14.61
CA GLU A 42 -28.17 -1.62 14.67
C GLU A 42 -27.41 -2.41 13.58
N THR A 43 -26.77 -3.48 14.03
CA THR A 43 -26.30 -4.57 13.17
C THR A 43 -27.44 -5.05 12.29
N SER A 44 -27.36 -4.82 10.97
CA SER A 44 -27.86 -5.71 9.91
C SER A 44 -27.84 -4.99 8.56
N SER A 45 -26.66 -4.83 7.94
CA SER A 45 -26.64 -4.79 6.47
C SER A 45 -26.65 -6.23 5.99
N ASP A 46 -27.69 -6.62 5.26
CA ASP A 46 -27.80 -7.94 4.66
C ASP A 46 -26.68 -8.12 3.60
N CYS A 47 -25.55 -8.68 4.03
CA CYS A 47 -24.33 -8.88 3.23
C CYS A 47 -24.43 -10.03 2.20
N SER A 48 -25.66 -10.45 1.91
CA SER A 48 -25.97 -11.74 1.31
C SER A 48 -25.98 -11.72 -0.23
N GLU A 49 -26.15 -10.56 -0.86
CA GLU A 49 -26.29 -10.50 -2.31
C GLU A 49 -24.95 -10.48 -3.07
N PRO A 50 -24.82 -11.26 -4.15
CA PRO A 50 -23.66 -11.17 -5.04
C PRO A 50 -23.66 -9.84 -5.80
N ILE A 51 -22.70 -8.96 -5.45
CA ILE A 51 -22.51 -7.68 -6.13
C ILE A 51 -21.63 -7.90 -7.37
N TYR A 52 -22.26 -7.99 -8.55
CA TYR A 52 -21.54 -7.91 -9.82
C TYR A 52 -21.37 -6.44 -10.23
N ILE A 53 -20.12 -6.02 -10.48
CA ILE A 53 -19.81 -4.66 -10.93
C ILE A 53 -19.09 -4.73 -12.26
N ARG A 54 -19.71 -4.15 -13.28
CA ARG A 54 -19.12 -4.06 -14.61
C ARG A 54 -17.83 -3.25 -14.54
N GLY A 55 -16.77 -3.74 -15.17
CA GLY A 55 -15.48 -3.03 -15.27
C GLY A 55 -14.50 -3.26 -14.12
N CYS A 56 -14.85 -4.05 -13.10
CA CYS A 56 -13.91 -4.51 -12.07
C CYS A 56 -13.60 -6.00 -12.27
N GLN A 57 -12.36 -6.28 -12.68
CA GLN A 57 -11.83 -7.62 -12.94
C GLN A 57 -10.77 -7.97 -11.89
N SER A 58 -10.31 -9.23 -11.88
CA SER A 58 -9.20 -9.67 -11.04
C SER A 58 -8.00 -8.74 -11.16
N LYS A 59 -7.30 -8.55 -10.05
CA LYS A 59 -6.16 -7.63 -9.96
C LYS A 59 -4.98 -8.14 -10.79
N THR A 60 -4.17 -7.20 -11.26
CA THR A 60 -3.02 -7.49 -12.13
C THR A 60 -1.82 -6.57 -11.84
N TYR A 61 -1.87 -5.79 -10.76
CA TYR A 61 -0.92 -4.68 -10.58
C TYR A 61 0.51 -5.14 -10.28
N ASP A 62 0.68 -6.33 -9.71
CA ASP A 62 1.97 -7.01 -9.51
C ASP A 62 2.15 -8.22 -10.45
N GLY A 63 1.34 -8.26 -11.53
CA GLY A 63 1.26 -9.36 -12.49
C GLY A 63 -0.09 -10.09 -12.44
N PHE A 64 -0.41 -10.86 -13.49
CA PHE A 64 -1.62 -11.69 -13.51
C PHE A 64 -1.55 -12.85 -12.50
N ILE A 65 -2.72 -13.24 -11.98
CA ILE A 65 -2.88 -14.49 -11.23
C ILE A 65 -2.56 -15.68 -12.16
N SER A 66 -1.85 -16.68 -11.63
CA SER A 66 -1.50 -17.91 -12.38
C SER A 66 -2.75 -18.56 -13.00
N PRO A 67 -2.71 -19.03 -14.26
CA PRO A 67 -1.54 -19.22 -15.13
C PRO A 67 -1.13 -17.99 -15.97
N GLY A 68 -1.76 -16.83 -15.74
CA GLY A 68 -1.40 -15.60 -16.45
C GLY A 68 0.03 -15.14 -16.15
N LYS A 69 0.67 -14.45 -17.10
CA LYS A 69 2.03 -13.90 -16.96
C LYS A 69 2.12 -12.47 -17.47
N GLY A 70 2.96 -11.67 -16.84
CA GLY A 70 3.16 -10.26 -17.18
C GLY A 70 2.03 -9.35 -16.66
N GLY A 71 1.90 -8.17 -17.25
CA GLY A 71 0.83 -7.21 -16.95
C GLY A 71 1.04 -6.37 -15.69
N GLU A 72 2.20 -6.53 -15.04
CA GLU A 72 2.61 -5.77 -13.87
C GLU A 72 2.67 -4.26 -14.17
N LYS A 73 2.19 -3.47 -13.21
CA LYS A 73 2.26 -2.02 -13.24
C LYS A 73 3.45 -1.57 -12.42
N GLN A 74 4.05 -0.46 -12.82
CA GLN A 74 5.19 0.13 -12.11
C GLN A 74 4.74 1.36 -11.33
N TRP A 75 5.51 1.73 -10.31
CA TRP A 75 5.32 2.98 -9.59
C TRP A 75 5.49 4.16 -10.54
N ILE A 76 4.56 5.13 -10.49
CA ILE A 76 4.62 6.33 -11.34
C ILE A 76 5.06 7.53 -10.49
N CYS A 77 6.32 7.95 -10.64
CA CYS A 77 6.94 9.04 -9.88
C CYS A 77 7.24 10.29 -10.74
N LYS A 78 6.34 10.66 -11.67
CA LYS A 78 6.56 11.79 -12.58
C LYS A 78 6.29 13.13 -11.90
N ASP A 79 7.13 14.13 -12.12
CA ASP A 79 6.92 15.48 -11.56
C ASP A 79 5.70 16.14 -12.22
N THR A 80 5.53 15.98 -13.53
CA THR A 80 4.30 16.40 -14.22
C THR A 80 3.47 15.18 -14.64
N ILE A 81 2.20 15.18 -14.26
CA ILE A 81 1.20 14.21 -14.73
C ILE A 81 0.17 14.95 -15.59
N ILE A 82 -0.65 14.19 -16.33
CA ILE A 82 -1.57 14.72 -17.34
C ILE A 82 -2.52 15.79 -16.75
N HIS A 83 -2.83 15.71 -15.44
CA HIS A 83 -3.71 16.66 -14.74
C HIS A 83 -3.19 17.11 -13.37
N GLY A 84 -1.92 17.54 -13.29
CA GLY A 84 -1.35 18.16 -12.09
C GLY A 84 0.13 17.89 -11.88
N ASP A 85 0.59 18.13 -10.65
CA ASP A 85 1.93 17.78 -10.17
C ASP A 85 1.76 16.68 -9.10
N THR A 86 2.60 15.65 -9.11
CA THR A 86 2.61 14.67 -8.00
C THR A 86 3.17 15.28 -6.71
N ASN A 87 3.77 16.46 -6.82
CA ASN A 87 4.57 17.17 -5.84
C ASN A 87 5.64 16.25 -5.24
N GLY A 88 6.24 15.36 -6.04
CA GLY A 88 7.21 14.35 -5.60
C GLY A 88 6.61 13.06 -5.01
N ALA A 89 5.31 12.79 -5.20
CA ALA A 89 4.71 11.51 -4.84
C ALA A 89 4.90 10.44 -5.93
N CYS A 90 4.93 9.18 -5.51
CA CYS A 90 4.89 8.03 -6.40
C CYS A 90 3.52 7.35 -6.29
N ILE A 91 2.87 7.09 -7.42
CA ILE A 91 1.54 6.47 -7.44
C ILE A 91 1.67 4.95 -7.46
N PRO A 92 1.06 4.24 -6.49
CA PRO A 92 1.18 2.78 -6.39
C PRO A 92 0.59 2.05 -7.61
N PRO A 93 1.17 0.89 -7.99
CA PRO A 93 0.56 -0.05 -8.91
C PRO A 93 -0.90 -0.42 -8.54
N ARG A 94 -1.18 -0.61 -7.24
CA ARG A 94 -2.52 -0.93 -6.72
C ARG A 94 -3.53 0.18 -7.00
N THR A 95 -3.18 1.44 -6.72
CA THR A 95 -4.03 2.61 -7.01
C THR A 95 -4.38 2.73 -8.49
N GLN A 96 -3.42 2.44 -9.38
CA GLN A 96 -3.67 2.41 -10.83
C GLN A 96 -4.67 1.32 -11.26
N ASN A 97 -4.94 0.34 -10.39
CA ASN A 97 -5.84 -0.78 -10.63
C ASN A 97 -7.06 -0.76 -9.68
N LEU A 98 -7.40 0.40 -9.11
CA LEU A 98 -8.55 0.57 -8.22
C LEU A 98 -9.88 0.31 -8.96
N CYS A 99 -10.82 -0.40 -8.32
CA CYS A 99 -12.14 -0.69 -8.87
C CYS A 99 -13.04 0.55 -8.85
N VAL A 100 -13.10 1.30 -9.95
CA VAL A 100 -14.09 2.41 -10.08
C VAL A 100 -15.45 1.93 -10.59
N GLY A 101 -15.52 0.75 -11.20
CA GLY A 101 -16.77 0.04 -11.50
C GLY A 101 -17.85 0.90 -12.16
N ASN A 102 -19.05 0.90 -11.58
CA ASN A 102 -20.20 1.64 -12.08
C ASN A 102 -20.09 3.17 -11.94
N LEU A 103 -19.01 3.70 -11.35
CA LEU A 103 -18.74 5.14 -11.31
C LEU A 103 -18.25 5.65 -12.67
N TRP A 104 -17.51 4.81 -13.41
CA TRP A 104 -16.90 5.17 -14.68
C TRP A 104 -16.96 4.04 -15.70
N ASP A 105 -17.57 4.31 -16.86
CA ASP A 105 -17.57 3.39 -17.99
C ASP A 105 -16.28 3.58 -18.79
N LYS A 106 -15.50 2.51 -18.96
CA LYS A 106 -14.26 2.54 -19.75
C LYS A 106 -14.51 2.38 -21.27
N SER A 107 -15.75 2.12 -21.71
CA SER A 107 -16.07 1.95 -23.13
C SER A 107 -15.98 3.27 -23.92
N TYR A 108 -15.68 3.16 -25.22
CA TYR A 108 -15.71 4.27 -26.20
C TYR A 108 -15.01 5.58 -25.75
N GLY A 109 -13.79 5.48 -25.23
CA GLY A 109 -13.01 6.65 -24.80
C GLY A 109 -13.29 7.13 -23.37
N GLY A 110 -14.19 6.44 -22.66
CA GLY A 110 -14.44 6.63 -21.24
C GLY A 110 -15.48 7.71 -20.94
N ARG A 111 -16.46 7.39 -20.10
CA ARG A 111 -17.46 8.36 -19.62
C ARG A 111 -17.87 8.13 -18.18
N SER A 112 -18.19 9.23 -17.51
CA SER A 112 -18.78 9.22 -16.17
C SER A 112 -20.17 8.60 -16.21
N ASN A 113 -20.40 7.61 -15.35
CA ASN A 113 -21.70 6.95 -15.17
C ASN A 113 -22.52 7.56 -14.03
N ILE A 114 -22.06 8.67 -13.46
CA ILE A 114 -22.68 9.30 -12.29
C ILE A 114 -23.26 10.69 -12.58
N LYS A 115 -23.09 11.24 -13.79
CA LYS A 115 -23.51 12.62 -14.13
C LYS A 115 -24.93 13.02 -13.70
N ASN A 116 -25.85 12.06 -13.74
CA ASN A 116 -27.27 12.27 -13.42
C ASN A 116 -27.70 11.55 -12.12
N ASP A 117 -26.76 11.03 -11.34
CA ASP A 117 -27.07 10.33 -10.10
C ASP A 117 -27.52 11.29 -8.99
N THR A 118 -28.35 10.76 -8.10
CA THR A 118 -28.60 11.37 -6.79
C THR A 118 -27.46 11.04 -5.82
N LYS A 119 -27.38 11.77 -4.69
CA LYS A 119 -26.44 11.44 -3.61
C LYS A 119 -26.53 9.99 -3.14
N GLU A 120 -27.75 9.47 -3.03
CA GLU A 120 -27.99 8.10 -2.58
C GLU A 120 -27.55 7.07 -3.62
N SER A 121 -27.83 7.32 -4.91
CA SER A 121 -27.33 6.47 -6.01
C SER A 121 -25.80 6.44 -6.05
N LEU A 122 -25.16 7.60 -5.92
CA LEU A 122 -23.70 7.71 -5.86
C LEU A 122 -23.12 6.94 -4.66
N LYS A 123 -23.71 7.13 -3.46
CA LYS A 123 -23.32 6.41 -2.24
C LYS A 123 -23.37 4.89 -2.44
N ASN A 124 -24.45 4.37 -3.02
CA ASN A 124 -24.61 2.95 -3.30
C ASN A 124 -23.59 2.42 -4.32
N LYS A 125 -23.28 3.19 -5.37
CA LYS A 125 -22.23 2.83 -6.34
C LYS A 125 -20.84 2.79 -5.68
N LEU A 126 -20.53 3.74 -4.80
CA LEU A 126 -19.27 3.76 -4.04
C LEU A 126 -19.17 2.56 -3.09
N LYS A 127 -20.23 2.30 -2.32
CA LYS A 127 -20.34 1.15 -1.42
C LYS A 127 -20.06 -0.17 -2.14
N ASN A 128 -20.70 -0.35 -3.30
CA ASN A 128 -20.51 -1.52 -4.15
C ASN A 128 -19.05 -1.61 -4.64
N ALA A 129 -18.50 -0.51 -5.15
CA ALA A 129 -17.11 -0.47 -5.63
C ALA A 129 -16.10 -0.87 -4.54
N ILE A 130 -16.24 -0.32 -3.32
CA ILE A 130 -15.40 -0.66 -2.16
C ILE A 130 -15.54 -2.13 -1.76
N HIS A 131 -16.78 -2.63 -1.70
CA HIS A 131 -17.03 -4.04 -1.42
C HIS A 131 -16.34 -4.93 -2.46
N LYS A 132 -16.47 -4.61 -3.75
CA LYS A 132 -15.89 -5.41 -4.82
C LYS A 132 -14.37 -5.32 -4.85
N GLU A 133 -13.81 -4.14 -4.59
CA GLU A 133 -12.37 -3.94 -4.41
C GLU A 133 -11.83 -4.89 -3.34
N THR A 134 -12.52 -4.99 -2.20
CA THR A 134 -12.15 -5.86 -1.09
C THR A 134 -12.17 -7.34 -1.50
N GLU A 135 -13.21 -7.80 -2.20
CA GLU A 135 -13.26 -9.17 -2.74
C GLU A 135 -12.08 -9.47 -3.68
N LEU A 136 -11.77 -8.56 -4.60
CA LEU A 136 -10.72 -8.75 -5.59
C LEU A 136 -9.31 -8.67 -4.98
N LEU A 137 -9.13 -7.83 -3.96
CA LEU A 137 -7.88 -7.80 -3.19
C LEU A 137 -7.69 -9.08 -2.40
N TYR A 138 -8.75 -9.64 -1.81
CA TYR A 138 -8.65 -10.92 -1.11
C TYR A 138 -8.14 -12.02 -2.06
N GLU A 139 -8.80 -12.20 -3.21
CA GLU A 139 -8.39 -13.17 -4.24
C GLU A 139 -6.91 -13.00 -4.62
N TYR A 140 -6.47 -11.75 -4.82
CA TYR A 140 -5.12 -11.45 -5.25
C TYR A 140 -4.04 -11.72 -4.19
N HIS A 141 -4.37 -11.59 -2.90
CA HIS A 141 -3.44 -11.87 -1.82
C HIS A 141 -3.48 -13.33 -1.39
N ASP A 142 -4.66 -13.98 -1.38
CA ASP A 142 -4.86 -15.40 -1.05
C ASP A 142 -4.12 -16.30 -2.05
N THR A 143 -4.05 -15.90 -3.32
CA THR A 143 -3.27 -16.58 -4.37
C THR A 143 -1.75 -16.29 -4.31
N GLY A 144 -1.26 -15.51 -3.34
CA GLY A 144 0.16 -15.15 -3.27
C GLY A 144 0.66 -14.25 -4.40
N THR A 145 -0.24 -13.71 -5.24
CA THR A 145 0.14 -12.97 -6.44
C THR A 145 0.69 -11.59 -6.10
N ALA A 146 0.06 -10.88 -5.16
CA ALA A 146 0.53 -9.59 -4.66
C ALA A 146 1.94 -9.69 -4.07
N ILE A 147 2.83 -8.74 -4.36
CA ILE A 147 4.21 -8.78 -3.84
C ILE A 147 4.21 -8.81 -2.32
N ILE A 148 3.31 -8.05 -1.68
CA ILE A 148 3.23 -7.96 -0.22
C ILE A 148 2.61 -9.21 0.45
N SER A 149 1.97 -10.12 -0.32
CA SER A 149 1.49 -11.40 0.21
C SER A 149 2.53 -12.52 0.12
N ARG A 150 3.63 -12.31 -0.64
CA ARG A 150 4.71 -13.28 -0.78
C ARG A 150 5.49 -13.41 0.52
N ASN A 151 5.88 -14.64 0.83
CA ASN A 151 6.81 -14.90 1.92
C ASN A 151 8.23 -14.93 1.34
N PRO A 152 9.15 -14.08 1.82
CA PRO A 152 10.51 -14.05 1.30
C PRO A 152 11.19 -15.43 1.40
N MET A 153 10.81 -16.27 2.38
CA MET A 153 11.49 -17.53 2.75
C MET A 153 11.10 -18.80 1.99
N LYS A 154 10.06 -18.79 1.13
CA LYS A 154 9.47 -20.05 0.60
C LYS A 154 9.48 -20.23 -0.93
N GLU A 155 9.89 -19.26 -1.74
CA GLU A 155 10.05 -19.50 -3.19
C GLU A 155 11.40 -20.16 -3.47
N GLY A 156 11.38 -21.47 -3.72
CA GLY A 156 12.55 -22.28 -4.05
C GLY A 156 13.30 -21.75 -5.28
N GLY A 157 14.63 -21.74 -5.17
CA GLY A 157 15.55 -21.16 -6.14
C GLY A 157 15.40 -21.64 -7.58
N GLU A 158 15.88 -20.79 -8.49
CA GLU A 158 16.08 -21.11 -9.91
C GLU A 158 17.09 -22.25 -10.05
N ASP A 159 16.60 -23.45 -10.40
CA ASP A 159 17.45 -24.43 -11.07
C ASP A 159 17.97 -23.78 -12.36
N GLY A 160 19.26 -23.96 -12.68
CA GLY A 160 19.97 -23.39 -13.84
C GLY A 160 19.46 -23.83 -15.24
N LYS A 161 18.17 -24.12 -15.38
CA LYS A 161 17.44 -24.45 -16.62
C LYS A 161 16.11 -23.68 -16.78
N GLY A 162 15.93 -22.52 -16.13
CA GLY A 162 14.85 -21.58 -16.47
C GLY A 162 13.42 -22.10 -16.25
N LYS A 163 13.23 -23.10 -15.37
CA LYS A 163 11.91 -23.50 -14.88
C LYS A 163 11.83 -23.18 -13.40
N GLN A 164 10.89 -22.32 -13.02
CA GLN A 164 10.46 -22.14 -11.63
C GLN A 164 9.95 -23.49 -11.12
N LYS A 165 10.49 -23.96 -9.99
CA LYS A 165 9.84 -25.04 -9.23
C LYS A 165 8.62 -24.44 -8.55
N GLU A 166 7.44 -24.96 -8.91
CA GLU A 166 6.19 -24.76 -8.19
C GLU A 166 6.33 -25.43 -6.82
N GLY A 167 6.80 -24.67 -5.82
CA GLY A 167 6.74 -25.07 -4.43
C GLY A 167 5.33 -24.83 -3.89
N GLY A 168 4.68 -25.88 -3.41
CA GLY A 168 3.29 -25.85 -2.93
C GLY A 168 3.00 -24.73 -1.94
N GLU A 169 1.91 -24.02 -2.22
CA GLU A 169 1.35 -22.91 -1.45
C GLU A 169 0.88 -23.37 -0.07
N GLU A 170 1.69 -23.19 0.97
CA GLU A 170 1.14 -23.01 2.31
C GLU A 170 0.73 -21.54 2.46
N ALA A 171 -0.56 -21.31 2.69
CA ALA A 171 -1.14 -19.99 2.90
C ALA A 171 -0.37 -19.21 3.97
N ASN A 172 0.30 -18.13 3.58
CA ASN A 172 0.91 -17.19 4.52
C ASN A 172 -0.20 -16.30 5.08
N ASN A 173 -1.03 -16.86 5.95
CA ASN A 173 -2.07 -16.13 6.62
C ASN A 173 -1.50 -15.38 7.83
N ASN A 174 -2.06 -14.22 8.13
CA ASN A 174 -1.82 -13.53 9.39
C ASN A 174 -2.40 -14.34 10.57
N SER A 175 -2.19 -13.87 11.80
CA SER A 175 -2.73 -14.48 13.02
C SER A 175 -4.25 -14.69 12.98
N ASN A 176 -4.94 -13.93 12.12
CA ASN A 176 -6.38 -13.92 11.97
C ASN A 176 -6.82 -14.65 10.69
N GLY A 177 -6.00 -15.57 10.14
CA GLY A 177 -6.37 -16.43 9.01
C GLY A 177 -6.59 -15.74 7.66
N LEU A 178 -6.38 -14.42 7.56
CA LEU A 178 -6.43 -13.66 6.32
C LEU A 178 -5.07 -13.64 5.62
N PRO A 179 -5.02 -13.57 4.28
CA PRO A 179 -3.76 -13.53 3.55
C PRO A 179 -2.85 -12.38 3.98
N LYS A 180 -1.53 -12.61 4.02
CA LYS A 180 -0.54 -11.58 4.30
C LYS A 180 -0.73 -10.36 3.38
N GLY A 181 -0.64 -9.16 3.94
CA GLY A 181 -0.75 -7.90 3.20
C GLY A 181 -2.18 -7.49 2.80
N PHE A 182 -3.17 -8.39 2.89
CA PHE A 182 -4.55 -8.11 2.48
C PHE A 182 -5.14 -6.89 3.18
N CYS A 183 -5.07 -6.83 4.52
CA CYS A 183 -5.62 -5.70 5.26
C CYS A 183 -4.93 -4.38 4.92
N HIS A 184 -3.59 -4.38 4.74
CA HIS A 184 -2.87 -3.19 4.31
C HIS A 184 -3.37 -2.71 2.94
N ALA A 185 -3.53 -3.61 1.97
CA ALA A 185 -4.05 -3.26 0.65
C ALA A 185 -5.48 -2.70 0.69
N VAL A 186 -6.35 -3.29 1.52
CA VAL A 186 -7.74 -2.82 1.71
C VAL A 186 -7.78 -1.44 2.32
N GLN A 187 -7.01 -1.21 3.39
CA GLN A 187 -6.91 0.08 4.06
C GLN A 187 -6.40 1.17 3.10
N ARG A 188 -5.36 0.86 2.31
CA ARG A 188 -4.82 1.77 1.29
C ARG A 188 -5.82 2.06 0.16
N SER A 189 -6.55 1.05 -0.33
CA SER A 189 -7.63 1.25 -1.31
C SER A 189 -8.76 2.12 -0.74
N PHE A 190 -9.11 1.96 0.54
CA PHE A 190 -10.10 2.82 1.18
C PHE A 190 -9.66 4.28 1.25
N ILE A 191 -8.39 4.53 1.60
CA ILE A 191 -7.78 5.87 1.57
C ILE A 191 -7.79 6.46 0.15
N ASP A 192 -7.56 5.64 -0.87
CA ASP A 192 -7.65 6.09 -2.27
C ASP A 192 -9.08 6.47 -2.65
N TYR A 193 -10.11 5.71 -2.24
CA TYR A 193 -11.51 6.10 -2.45
C TYR A 193 -11.83 7.41 -1.74
N LYS A 194 -11.43 7.57 -0.48
CA LYS A 194 -11.61 8.82 0.29
C LYS A 194 -11.04 10.00 -0.49
N ASN A 195 -9.76 9.96 -0.84
CA ASN A 195 -9.10 11.06 -1.54
C ASN A 195 -9.63 11.27 -2.97
N MET A 196 -10.07 10.20 -3.64
CA MET A 196 -10.79 10.32 -4.90
C MET A 196 -12.09 11.10 -4.69
N ILE A 197 -12.92 10.76 -3.71
CA ILE A 197 -14.20 11.44 -3.45
C ILE A 197 -13.99 12.90 -3.05
N LEU A 198 -13.02 13.18 -2.17
CA LEU A 198 -12.73 14.52 -1.65
C LEU A 198 -12.10 15.46 -2.69
N GLY A 199 -11.68 14.96 -3.86
CA GLY A 199 -10.98 15.77 -4.85
C GLY A 199 -9.51 16.04 -4.52
N THR A 200 -8.97 15.38 -3.48
CA THR A 200 -7.59 15.57 -3.01
C THR A 200 -6.60 14.56 -3.62
N SER A 201 -7.11 13.56 -4.33
CA SER A 201 -6.26 12.54 -4.97
C SER A 201 -5.38 13.11 -6.07
N VAL A 202 -4.14 12.62 -6.15
CA VAL A 202 -3.25 12.92 -7.28
C VAL A 202 -3.78 12.23 -8.54
N ASN A 203 -4.06 13.00 -9.60
CA ASN A 203 -4.77 12.53 -10.80
C ASN A 203 -3.83 12.22 -11.96
N ILE A 204 -3.46 10.95 -12.13
CA ILE A 204 -2.75 10.51 -13.36
C ILE A 204 -3.66 10.37 -14.57
N TYR A 205 -4.92 10.03 -14.35
CA TYR A 205 -5.85 9.77 -15.43
C TYR A 205 -6.90 10.87 -15.51
N GLU A 206 -7.11 11.40 -16.72
CA GLU A 206 -8.13 12.40 -17.03
C GLU A 206 -9.51 12.04 -16.49
N TYR A 207 -9.85 10.76 -16.54
CA TYR A 207 -11.15 10.29 -16.08
C TYR A 207 -11.35 10.43 -14.57
N ILE A 208 -10.29 10.33 -13.76
CA ILE A 208 -10.41 10.52 -12.31
C ILE A 208 -10.75 11.98 -12.02
N GLY A 209 -10.08 12.94 -12.66
CA GLY A 209 -10.40 14.37 -12.52
C GLY A 209 -11.85 14.69 -12.90
N LYS A 210 -12.32 14.15 -14.04
CA LYS A 210 -13.74 14.28 -14.45
C LYS A 210 -14.71 13.66 -13.45
N LEU A 211 -14.35 12.50 -12.90
CA LEU A 211 -15.17 11.82 -11.88
C LEU A 211 -15.27 12.66 -10.60
N GLN A 212 -14.17 13.26 -10.15
CA GLN A 212 -14.13 14.16 -8.98
C GLN A 212 -15.03 15.38 -9.15
N GLU A 213 -14.98 16.02 -10.33
CA GLU A 213 -15.86 17.14 -10.65
C GLU A 213 -17.33 16.76 -10.65
N ASP A 214 -17.67 15.59 -11.20
CA ASP A 214 -19.04 15.09 -11.23
C ASP A 214 -19.54 14.76 -9.81
N ILE A 215 -18.71 14.13 -8.96
CA ILE A 215 -19.01 13.92 -7.54
C ILE A 215 -19.32 15.26 -6.86
N LYS A 216 -18.44 16.26 -7.01
CA LYS A 216 -18.63 17.60 -6.43
C LYS A 216 -19.97 18.21 -6.84
N LYS A 217 -20.31 18.15 -8.14
CA LYS A 217 -21.60 18.67 -8.67
C LYS A 217 -22.82 17.95 -8.07
N ILE A 218 -22.77 16.63 -7.91
CA ILE A 218 -23.86 15.85 -7.29
C ILE A 218 -24.04 16.26 -5.83
N ILE A 219 -22.94 16.40 -5.09
CA ILE A 219 -23.00 16.76 -3.67
C ILE A 219 -23.53 18.17 -3.48
N GLU A 220 -23.06 19.13 -4.28
CA GLU A 220 -23.53 20.52 -4.24
C GLU A 220 -25.03 20.63 -4.50
N LYS A 221 -25.55 19.97 -5.56
CA LYS A 221 -26.98 19.98 -5.91
C LYS A 221 -27.87 19.37 -4.84
N GLY A 222 -27.40 18.32 -4.16
CA GLY A 222 -28.18 17.63 -3.13
C GLY A 222 -28.06 18.22 -1.72
N THR A 223 -27.37 19.36 -1.51
CA THR A 223 -27.31 20.04 -0.20
C THR A 223 -28.35 21.15 -0.12
N PRO A 224 -29.14 21.27 0.97
CA PRO A 224 -30.09 22.37 1.13
C PRO A 224 -29.39 23.73 1.03
N GLN A 225 -29.92 24.64 0.22
CA GLN A 225 -29.47 26.04 0.21
C GLN A 225 -30.19 26.79 1.33
N GLN A 226 -29.45 27.39 2.27
CA GLN A 226 -30.03 28.35 3.21
C GLN A 226 -30.07 29.74 2.57
N ASN A 227 -31.26 30.36 2.51
CA ASN A 227 -31.47 31.76 2.11
C ASN A 227 -30.89 32.16 0.74
N GLY A 228 -30.99 31.29 -0.27
CA GLY A 228 -30.55 31.61 -1.64
C GLY A 228 -29.05 31.88 -1.81
N LYS A 229 -28.24 31.66 -0.76
CA LYS A 229 -26.79 31.72 -0.80
C LYS A 229 -26.21 30.36 -0.45
N THR A 230 -25.25 29.92 -1.27
CA THR A 230 -24.44 28.75 -1.00
C THR A 230 -23.57 29.06 0.22
N VAL A 231 -23.85 28.43 1.37
CA VAL A 231 -22.98 28.50 2.56
C VAL A 231 -21.94 27.37 2.44
N GLY A 232 -20.65 27.72 2.55
CA GLY A 232 -19.51 26.80 2.42
C GLY A 232 -19.02 26.61 0.98
N SER A 233 -17.74 26.31 0.81
CA SER A 233 -17.17 25.93 -0.49
C SER A 233 -17.70 24.56 -0.92
N GLY A 234 -17.64 24.24 -2.22
CA GLY A 234 -18.00 22.91 -2.71
C GLY A 234 -17.16 21.78 -2.08
N GLU A 235 -15.92 22.09 -1.69
CA GLU A 235 -15.02 21.16 -1.00
C GLU A 235 -15.48 20.87 0.43
N ASP A 236 -15.90 21.89 1.19
CA ASP A 236 -16.42 21.72 2.55
C ASP A 236 -17.64 20.78 2.56
N LYS A 237 -18.52 20.93 1.58
CA LYS A 237 -19.73 20.10 1.45
C LYS A 237 -19.43 18.65 1.13
N VAL A 238 -18.43 18.39 0.28
CA VAL A 238 -17.99 17.02 -0.05
C VAL A 238 -17.31 16.38 1.15
N ASN A 239 -16.49 17.14 1.88
CA ASN A 239 -15.88 16.70 3.13
C ASN A 239 -16.93 16.32 4.18
N ASP A 240 -17.92 17.17 4.41
CA ASP A 240 -19.01 16.90 5.37
C ASP A 240 -19.86 15.70 4.95
N TRP A 241 -20.14 15.58 3.65
CA TRP A 241 -20.86 14.43 3.12
C TRP A 241 -20.07 13.12 3.32
N TRP A 242 -18.77 13.12 3.01
CA TRP A 242 -17.89 11.96 3.24
C TRP A 242 -17.89 11.56 4.72
N LYS A 243 -17.67 12.50 5.65
CA LYS A 243 -17.71 12.23 7.09
C LYS A 243 -19.03 11.58 7.53
N GLY A 244 -20.14 11.98 6.93
CA GLY A 244 -21.46 11.41 7.20
C GLY A 244 -21.66 9.98 6.69
N ILE A 245 -20.89 9.52 5.69
CA ILE A 245 -21.01 8.18 5.09
C ILE A 245 -19.78 7.29 5.31
N GLU A 246 -18.67 7.82 5.81
CA GLU A 246 -17.37 7.14 5.91
C GLU A 246 -17.47 5.80 6.66
N ARG A 247 -18.26 5.75 7.74
CA ARG A 247 -18.53 4.51 8.48
C ARG A 247 -19.33 3.50 7.66
N GLU A 248 -20.38 3.94 6.96
CA GLU A 248 -21.18 3.08 6.08
C GLU A 248 -20.32 2.53 4.92
N MET A 249 -19.35 3.31 4.44
CA MET A 249 -18.40 2.88 3.42
C MET A 249 -17.42 1.84 3.99
N TRP A 250 -16.95 2.01 5.23
CA TRP A 250 -16.13 1.00 5.90
C TRP A 250 -16.90 -0.28 6.22
N ASP A 251 -18.19 -0.18 6.52
CA ASP A 251 -19.06 -1.34 6.69
C ASP A 251 -19.13 -2.19 5.42
N ALA A 252 -18.98 -1.58 4.24
CA ALA A 252 -18.87 -2.33 2.98
C ALA A 252 -17.63 -3.24 2.93
N VAL A 253 -16.50 -2.79 3.50
CA VAL A 253 -15.27 -3.58 3.65
C VAL A 253 -15.52 -4.74 4.61
N ARG A 254 -16.05 -4.45 5.79
CA ARG A 254 -16.36 -5.45 6.83
C ARG A 254 -17.35 -6.51 6.33
N CYS A 255 -18.34 -6.08 5.56
CA CYS A 255 -19.32 -6.91 4.89
C CYS A 255 -18.66 -7.88 3.88
N ALA A 256 -17.74 -7.38 3.04
CA ALA A 256 -17.00 -8.20 2.09
C ALA A 256 -16.13 -9.25 2.79
N ILE A 257 -15.41 -8.87 3.85
CA ILE A 257 -14.60 -9.78 4.68
C ILE A 257 -15.49 -10.89 5.26
N THR A 258 -16.62 -10.52 5.86
CA THR A 258 -17.60 -11.49 6.41
C THR A 258 -18.07 -12.49 5.36
N LYS A 259 -18.28 -12.04 4.13
CA LYS A 259 -18.71 -12.90 3.02
C LYS A 259 -17.61 -13.86 2.56
N ILE A 260 -16.36 -13.40 2.50
CA ILE A 260 -15.20 -14.25 2.22
C ILE A 260 -15.08 -15.35 3.28
N ASN A 261 -15.24 -14.97 4.54
CA ASN A 261 -15.19 -15.87 5.69
C ASN A 261 -16.21 -17.01 5.58
N LYS A 262 -17.47 -16.66 5.25
CA LYS A 262 -18.54 -17.63 4.99
C LYS A 262 -18.23 -18.58 3.82
N LYS A 263 -17.57 -18.10 2.76
CA LYS A 263 -17.23 -18.91 1.58
C LYS A 263 -16.12 -19.92 1.85
N ASN A 264 -15.11 -19.53 2.64
CA ASN A 264 -13.89 -20.31 2.79
C ASN A 264 -13.91 -21.30 3.97
N ASN A 265 -15.00 -21.36 4.75
CA ASN A 265 -15.13 -22.22 5.95
C ASN A 265 -13.95 -22.08 6.94
N LYS A 266 -13.22 -20.97 6.91
CA LYS A 266 -11.94 -20.77 7.62
C LYS A 266 -12.13 -20.38 9.12
N GLY A 267 -13.30 -20.66 9.72
CA GLY A 267 -13.62 -20.40 11.14
C GLY A 267 -14.37 -19.10 11.42
N THR A 268 -14.67 -18.85 12.70
CA THR A 268 -15.32 -17.61 13.21
C THR A 268 -14.30 -16.47 13.26
N PHE A 269 -14.09 -15.85 12.12
CA PHE A 269 -13.42 -14.57 12.01
C PHE A 269 -14.28 -13.47 12.66
N SER A 270 -13.64 -12.59 13.44
CA SER A 270 -14.26 -11.37 13.93
C SER A 270 -14.32 -10.37 12.79
N ILE A 271 -15.51 -9.89 12.39
CA ILE A 271 -15.79 -8.94 11.30
C ILE A 271 -14.81 -7.74 11.15
N ASP A 272 -14.00 -7.47 12.19
CA ASP A 272 -13.08 -6.38 12.36
C ASP A 272 -11.58 -6.74 12.17
N GLU A 273 -11.23 -7.82 11.44
CA GLU A 273 -9.81 -8.23 11.27
C GLU A 273 -8.90 -7.15 10.69
N CYS A 274 -9.41 -6.32 9.79
CA CYS A 274 -8.69 -5.20 9.20
C CYS A 274 -8.95 -3.87 9.93
N GLY A 275 -9.62 -3.91 11.09
CA GLY A 275 -10.00 -2.77 11.93
C GLY A 275 -11.52 -2.58 12.05
N VAL A 276 -11.98 -2.25 13.26
CA VAL A 276 -13.38 -1.86 13.55
C VAL A 276 -13.78 -0.57 12.82
N SER A 277 -12.79 0.29 12.56
CA SER A 277 -12.93 1.63 12.02
C SER A 277 -12.00 1.81 10.82
N PRO A 278 -12.34 2.72 9.89
CA PRO A 278 -11.47 3.02 8.75
C PRO A 278 -10.12 3.58 9.21
N PRO A 279 -9.08 3.57 8.36
CA PRO A 279 -7.77 4.11 8.69
C PRO A 279 -7.85 5.57 9.15
N THR A 280 -7.23 5.88 10.30
CA THR A 280 -7.19 7.22 10.91
C THR A 280 -5.77 7.77 11.04
N GLY A 281 -5.66 9.07 11.34
CA GLY A 281 -4.40 9.70 11.74
C GLY A 281 -3.40 9.87 10.59
N ASN A 282 -2.14 9.49 10.79
CA ASN A 282 -1.10 9.66 9.75
C ASN A 282 -1.40 8.90 8.45
N ASP A 283 -2.27 7.88 8.50
CA ASP A 283 -2.69 7.12 7.32
C ASP A 283 -3.78 7.83 6.51
N GLU A 284 -4.34 8.94 7.01
CA GLU A 284 -5.26 9.78 6.22
C GLU A 284 -4.55 10.60 5.12
N ASP A 285 -3.27 10.90 5.31
CA ASP A 285 -2.47 11.53 4.25
C ASP A 285 -2.16 10.49 3.17
N GLN A 286 -2.83 10.62 2.01
CA GLN A 286 -2.65 9.73 0.87
C GLN A 286 -1.17 9.55 0.49
N PHE A 287 -0.38 10.61 0.54
CA PHE A 287 1.03 10.52 0.22
C PHE A 287 1.79 9.64 1.22
N VAL A 288 1.50 9.77 2.52
CA VAL A 288 2.13 8.93 3.55
C VAL A 288 1.68 7.48 3.38
N SER A 289 0.41 7.24 3.09
CA SER A 289 -0.12 5.90 2.79
C SER A 289 0.59 5.24 1.60
N TRP A 290 0.78 5.96 0.50
CA TRP A 290 1.52 5.48 -0.66
C TRP A 290 3.00 5.25 -0.36
N PHE A 291 3.65 6.14 0.40
CA PHE A 291 5.06 5.96 0.74
C PHE A 291 5.26 4.76 1.69
N LYS A 292 4.32 4.55 2.61
CA LYS A 292 4.23 3.36 3.44
C LYS A 292 4.05 2.09 2.58
N GLU A 293 3.19 2.11 1.57
CA GLU A 293 3.04 1.00 0.60
C GLU A 293 4.33 0.72 -0.16
N TRP A 294 5.01 1.76 -0.64
CA TRP A 294 6.31 1.65 -1.31
C TRP A 294 7.35 0.98 -0.42
N GLY A 295 7.43 1.40 0.85
CA GLY A 295 8.40 0.88 1.80
C GLY A 295 8.17 -0.59 2.15
N GLU A 296 6.91 -0.99 2.37
CA GLU A 296 6.58 -2.40 2.62
C GLU A 296 6.98 -3.28 1.44
N GLN A 297 6.59 -2.88 0.22
CA GLN A 297 6.95 -3.59 -1.01
C GLN A 297 8.47 -3.68 -1.17
N PHE A 298 9.17 -2.56 -1.02
CA PHE A 298 10.63 -2.50 -1.12
C PHE A 298 11.32 -3.45 -0.14
N CYS A 299 10.90 -3.45 1.13
CA CYS A 299 11.52 -4.26 2.15
C CYS A 299 11.28 -5.77 1.94
N ILE A 300 10.07 -6.15 1.50
CA ILE A 300 9.75 -7.54 1.16
C ILE A 300 10.57 -8.02 -0.05
N GLU A 301 10.64 -7.22 -1.11
CA GLU A 301 11.45 -7.55 -2.29
C GLU A 301 12.95 -7.60 -1.95
N ARG A 302 13.45 -6.66 -1.14
CA ARG A 302 14.84 -6.64 -0.68
C ARG A 302 15.20 -7.93 0.07
N LEU A 303 14.33 -8.40 0.97
CA LEU A 303 14.55 -9.67 1.67
C LEU A 303 14.57 -10.87 0.71
N ARG A 304 13.74 -10.85 -0.34
CA ARG A 304 13.77 -11.87 -1.40
C ARG A 304 15.08 -11.84 -2.19
N TYR A 305 15.57 -10.65 -2.56
CA TYR A 305 16.89 -10.53 -3.18
C TYR A 305 18.02 -11.02 -2.26
N GLU A 306 17.95 -10.66 -0.98
CA GLU A 306 18.90 -11.11 0.04
C GLU A 306 18.94 -12.65 0.12
N GLN A 307 17.78 -13.30 0.12
CA GLN A 307 17.69 -14.76 0.11
C GLN A 307 18.27 -15.38 -1.17
N ASN A 308 17.87 -14.88 -2.35
CA ASN A 308 18.39 -15.36 -3.62
C ASN A 308 19.92 -15.24 -3.71
N ILE A 309 20.47 -14.16 -3.16
CA ILE A 309 21.92 -13.96 -3.04
C ILE A 309 22.52 -14.99 -2.08
N ARG A 310 21.94 -15.17 -0.88
CA ARG A 310 22.43 -16.14 0.11
C ARG A 310 22.46 -17.56 -0.47
N GLU A 311 21.42 -17.99 -1.17
CA GLU A 311 21.34 -19.29 -1.82
C GLU A 311 22.38 -19.45 -2.93
N ALA A 312 22.56 -18.42 -3.78
CA ALA A 312 23.49 -18.50 -4.90
C ALA A 312 24.97 -18.31 -4.52
N CYS A 313 25.25 -17.66 -3.38
CA CYS A 313 26.60 -17.29 -2.94
C CYS A 313 27.14 -18.13 -1.78
N THR A 314 26.31 -18.97 -1.15
CA THR A 314 26.72 -19.87 -0.07
C THR A 314 26.76 -21.30 -0.60
N ILE A 315 27.96 -21.89 -0.73
CA ILE A 315 28.13 -23.28 -1.13
C ILE A 315 28.71 -24.05 0.07
N ASN A 316 28.12 -25.20 0.41
CA ASN A 316 28.58 -26.10 1.50
C ASN A 316 28.69 -25.44 2.90
N GLY A 317 27.82 -24.48 3.23
CA GLY A 317 27.81 -23.82 4.54
C GLY A 317 28.98 -22.85 4.79
N LYS A 318 29.83 -22.60 3.78
CA LYS A 318 30.88 -21.58 3.83
C LYS A 318 30.50 -20.41 2.94
N ASN A 319 30.62 -19.19 3.47
CA ASN A 319 30.45 -17.93 2.73
C ASN A 319 31.64 -17.72 1.78
N GLU A 320 31.75 -18.52 0.73
CA GLU A 320 32.91 -18.49 -0.16
C GLU A 320 33.01 -17.19 -0.96
N LYS A 321 31.87 -16.57 -1.33
CA LYS A 321 31.84 -15.36 -2.18
C LYS A 321 30.73 -14.41 -1.75
N LYS A 322 30.97 -13.58 -0.73
CA LYS A 322 30.10 -12.40 -0.48
C LYS A 322 30.06 -11.54 -1.75
N CYS A 323 28.99 -10.77 -1.98
CA CYS A 323 28.92 -9.76 -3.05
C CYS A 323 29.95 -8.63 -2.81
N ILE A 324 31.24 -8.95 -2.89
CA ILE A 324 32.36 -8.06 -2.63
C ILE A 324 33.33 -8.22 -3.80
N ASN A 325 33.64 -7.11 -4.46
CA ASN A 325 34.70 -7.11 -5.46
C ASN A 325 36.05 -6.94 -4.73
N SER A 326 36.89 -7.97 -4.73
CA SER A 326 38.27 -7.84 -4.24
C SER A 326 39.04 -6.84 -5.11
N LYS A 327 39.54 -5.76 -4.50
CA LYS A 327 40.29 -4.69 -5.19
C LYS A 327 41.73 -5.09 -5.56
N SER A 328 42.27 -6.18 -5.02
CA SER A 328 43.57 -6.69 -5.44
C SER A 328 43.39 -7.64 -6.61
N GLY A 329 44.13 -7.46 -7.71
CA GLY A 329 44.14 -8.34 -8.89
C GLY A 329 44.58 -9.79 -8.63
N GLN A 330 44.44 -10.28 -7.39
CA GLN A 330 44.76 -11.63 -6.91
C GLN A 330 43.65 -12.21 -5.99
N GLY A 331 42.48 -11.58 -5.86
CA GLY A 331 41.36 -12.11 -5.08
C GLY A 331 40.25 -12.73 -5.95
N ASP A 332 39.60 -13.78 -5.43
CA ASP A 332 38.46 -14.45 -6.06
C ASP A 332 37.38 -13.44 -6.46
N LYS A 333 37.21 -13.22 -7.76
CA LYS A 333 36.10 -12.43 -8.29
C LYS A 333 34.80 -13.22 -8.08
N ILE A 334 33.73 -12.52 -7.69
CA ILE A 334 32.39 -13.10 -7.73
C ILE A 334 32.08 -13.56 -9.16
N GLN A 335 31.63 -14.79 -9.32
CA GLN A 335 31.40 -15.43 -10.62
C GLN A 335 30.14 -16.31 -10.56
N GLY A 336 29.66 -16.73 -11.73
CA GLY A 336 28.52 -17.64 -11.83
C GLY A 336 27.20 -17.08 -11.30
N ALA A 337 26.39 -17.95 -10.70
CA ALA A 337 25.06 -17.62 -10.19
C ALA A 337 25.09 -16.51 -9.12
N CYS A 338 26.08 -16.53 -8.24
CA CYS A 338 26.27 -15.50 -7.21
C CYS A 338 26.37 -14.10 -7.81
N LYS A 339 27.26 -13.91 -8.80
CA LYS A 339 27.42 -12.61 -9.48
C LYS A 339 26.11 -12.14 -10.11
N ARG A 340 25.40 -13.04 -10.79
CA ARG A 340 24.12 -12.70 -11.43
C ARG A 340 23.09 -12.20 -10.42
N LYS A 341 22.93 -12.88 -9.27
CA LYS A 341 22.01 -12.46 -8.21
C LYS A 341 22.42 -11.14 -7.53
N CYS A 342 23.72 -10.91 -7.33
CA CYS A 342 24.22 -9.62 -6.86
C CYS A 342 23.87 -8.48 -7.86
N GLU A 343 24.11 -8.68 -9.16
CA GLU A 343 23.81 -7.66 -10.20
C GLU A 343 22.31 -7.39 -10.35
N GLU A 344 21.46 -8.42 -10.22
CA GLU A 344 20.00 -8.25 -10.19
C GLU A 344 19.57 -7.32 -9.04
N TYR A 345 20.13 -7.51 -7.84
CA TYR A 345 19.85 -6.64 -6.69
C TYR A 345 20.39 -5.22 -6.88
N LYS A 346 21.61 -5.07 -7.40
CA LYS A 346 22.18 -3.76 -7.72
C LYS A 346 21.32 -2.97 -8.70
N LYS A 347 20.84 -3.64 -9.75
CA LYS A 347 19.92 -3.05 -10.73
C LYS A 347 18.63 -2.60 -10.04
N TYR A 348 18.05 -3.46 -9.20
CA TYR A 348 16.86 -3.14 -8.42
C TYR A 348 17.05 -1.90 -7.53
N ILE A 349 18.16 -1.82 -6.79
CA ILE A 349 18.47 -0.63 -5.97
C ILE A 349 18.62 0.63 -6.81
N SER A 350 19.26 0.54 -7.98
CA SER A 350 19.39 1.68 -8.90
C SER A 350 18.04 2.19 -9.40
N GLU A 351 17.08 1.30 -9.67
CA GLU A 351 15.73 1.66 -10.09
C GLU A 351 14.95 2.29 -8.93
N LYS A 352 15.00 1.66 -7.74
CA LYS A 352 14.29 2.12 -6.54
C LYS A 352 14.84 3.40 -5.93
N LYS A 353 16.10 3.75 -6.22
CA LYS A 353 16.71 4.98 -5.72
C LYS A 353 15.95 6.23 -6.13
N GLN A 354 15.53 6.32 -7.38
CA GLN A 354 14.79 7.50 -7.86
C GLN A 354 13.43 7.65 -7.16
N GLU A 355 12.75 6.53 -6.93
CA GLU A 355 11.48 6.48 -6.19
C GLU A 355 11.66 6.86 -4.72
N TRP A 356 12.75 6.38 -4.09
CA TRP A 356 13.13 6.72 -2.72
C TRP A 356 13.45 8.20 -2.56
N ASP A 357 14.34 8.75 -3.38
CA ASP A 357 14.85 10.11 -3.23
C ASP A 357 13.70 11.14 -3.30
N LYS A 358 12.75 10.94 -4.22
CA LYS A 358 11.56 11.79 -4.37
C LYS A 358 10.66 11.73 -3.14
N GLN A 359 10.26 10.53 -2.73
CA GLN A 359 9.34 10.35 -1.61
C GLN A 359 9.97 10.75 -0.28
N LYS A 360 11.25 10.42 -0.04
CA LYS A 360 12.02 10.85 1.13
C LYS A 360 12.02 12.37 1.23
N THR A 361 12.40 13.06 0.16
CA THR A 361 12.49 14.53 0.15
C THR A 361 11.13 15.15 0.43
N LYS A 362 10.06 14.68 -0.22
CA LYS A 362 8.70 15.17 0.03
C LYS A 362 8.25 14.96 1.48
N TYR A 363 8.49 13.76 2.02
CA TYR A 363 8.08 13.42 3.38
C TYR A 363 8.81 14.26 4.42
N GLU A 364 10.14 14.33 4.37
CA GLU A 364 10.94 15.02 5.38
C GLU A 364 10.76 16.55 5.31
N ASN A 365 10.45 17.10 4.13
CA ASN A 365 10.07 18.51 3.98
C ASN A 365 8.67 18.81 4.55
N LYS A 366 7.69 17.92 4.31
CA LYS A 366 6.31 18.09 4.82
C LYS A 366 6.22 17.84 6.33
N TYR A 367 7.00 16.89 6.84
CA TYR A 367 6.99 16.46 8.23
C TYR A 367 8.32 16.76 8.91
N VAL A 368 8.58 18.04 9.15
CA VAL A 368 9.83 18.53 9.75
C VAL A 368 10.17 17.79 11.04
N GLY A 369 11.42 17.31 11.13
CA GLY A 369 11.92 16.54 12.27
C GLY A 369 11.59 15.05 12.26
N LYS A 370 10.74 14.57 11.33
CA LYS A 370 10.50 13.14 11.11
C LYS A 370 11.43 12.60 10.02
N SER A 371 11.84 11.33 10.16
CA SER A 371 12.67 10.65 9.16
C SER A 371 11.83 9.67 8.35
N ALA A 372 12.05 9.65 7.03
CA ALA A 372 11.46 8.63 6.15
C ALA A 372 11.87 7.21 6.55
N SER A 373 13.13 7.02 7.00
CA SER A 373 13.59 5.71 7.46
C SER A 373 12.84 5.23 8.70
N ASP A 374 12.50 6.14 9.62
CA ASP A 374 11.79 5.76 10.84
C ASP A 374 10.33 5.45 10.54
N LEU A 375 9.67 6.22 9.66
CA LEU A 375 8.33 5.91 9.16
C LEU A 375 8.23 4.45 8.68
N LEU A 376 9.15 4.00 7.83
CA LEU A 376 9.08 2.65 7.26
C LEU A 376 9.42 1.57 8.29
N LYS A 377 10.45 1.78 9.11
CA LYS A 377 10.91 0.81 10.12
C LYS A 377 9.94 0.60 11.28
N GLU A 378 9.21 1.65 11.65
CA GLU A 378 8.23 1.58 12.74
C GLU A 378 6.93 0.88 12.29
N ASN A 379 6.64 0.86 10.99
CA ASN A 379 5.40 0.27 10.47
C ASN A 379 5.59 -1.13 9.89
N TYR A 380 6.78 -1.49 9.40
CA TYR A 380 7.01 -2.77 8.72
C TYR A 380 8.22 -3.53 9.29
N PRO A 381 8.00 -4.71 9.91
CA PRO A 381 9.08 -5.54 10.43
C PRO A 381 10.13 -5.92 9.39
N GLU A 382 9.72 -6.10 8.13
CA GLU A 382 10.61 -6.41 7.01
C GLU A 382 11.65 -5.31 6.75
N CYS A 383 11.38 -4.08 7.19
CA CYS A 383 12.28 -2.95 7.03
C CYS A 383 13.33 -2.84 8.14
N ILE A 384 13.26 -3.63 9.23
CA ILE A 384 14.15 -3.49 10.39
C ILE A 384 15.63 -3.62 9.99
N SER A 385 15.96 -4.60 9.13
CA SER A 385 17.32 -4.82 8.66
C SER A 385 17.76 -3.91 7.49
N ALA A 386 16.86 -3.10 6.94
CA ALA A 386 17.20 -2.16 5.87
C ALA A 386 17.87 -0.91 6.44
N ASN A 387 19.07 -0.56 5.98
CA ASN A 387 19.66 0.75 6.25
C ASN A 387 19.51 1.65 5.02
N PHE A 388 18.44 2.42 4.94
CA PHE A 388 18.10 3.23 3.76
C PHE A 388 19.18 4.24 3.38
N ASP A 389 19.82 4.89 4.36
CA ASP A 389 20.92 5.85 4.11
C ASP A 389 22.16 5.17 3.51
N PHE A 390 22.38 3.90 3.86
CA PHE A 390 23.47 3.10 3.28
C PHE A 390 23.10 2.56 1.90
N ILE A 391 21.90 2.00 1.76
CA ILE A 391 21.41 1.38 0.52
C ILE A 391 21.33 2.41 -0.61
N PHE A 392 20.82 3.62 -0.32
CA PHE A 392 20.60 4.66 -1.31
C PHE A 392 21.67 5.76 -1.30
N ASN A 393 22.86 5.45 -0.79
CA ASN A 393 23.96 6.41 -0.65
C ASN A 393 24.45 6.95 -2.01
N ASP A 394 24.64 8.26 -2.09
CA ASP A 394 25.11 8.94 -3.29
C ASP A 394 26.62 9.06 -3.43
N ASN A 395 27.37 8.79 -2.36
CA ASN A 395 28.81 8.95 -2.35
C ASN A 395 29.49 7.97 -3.34
N ILE A 396 30.31 8.53 -4.24
CA ILE A 396 31.04 7.79 -5.27
C ILE A 396 31.98 6.76 -4.64
N GLU A 397 32.59 7.08 -3.49
CA GLU A 397 33.42 6.14 -2.75
C GLU A 397 32.60 4.93 -2.30
N TYR A 398 31.38 5.16 -1.76
CA TYR A 398 30.48 4.07 -1.35
C TYR A 398 30.14 3.17 -2.53
N LYS A 399 29.80 3.72 -3.70
CA LYS A 399 29.52 2.93 -4.90
C LYS A 399 30.74 2.10 -5.37
N THR A 400 31.95 2.56 -5.04
CA THR A 400 33.20 1.86 -5.37
C THR A 400 33.55 0.77 -4.36
N TYR A 401 33.29 0.99 -3.07
CA TYR A 401 33.59 0.03 -1.98
C TYR A 401 32.47 -0.99 -1.76
N TYR A 402 31.21 -0.60 -2.01
CA TYR A 402 30.00 -1.38 -1.82
C TYR A 402 29.24 -1.45 -3.16
N PRO A 403 29.71 -2.28 -4.11
CA PRO A 403 29.13 -2.35 -5.44
C PRO A 403 27.73 -3.00 -5.48
N TYR A 404 27.26 -3.61 -4.39
CA TYR A 404 26.01 -4.37 -4.28
C TYR A 404 25.25 -4.03 -3.00
#